data_AF-A0A0R0AGR7-F1
#
_entry.id   AF-A0A0R0AGR7-F1
#
_cell.length_a   1.000
_cell.length_b   1.000
_cell.length_c   1.000
_cell.angle_alpha   90.00
_cell.angle_beta   90.00
_cell.angle_gamma   90.00
#
_symmetry.space_group_name_H-M   'P 1'
#
loop_
_entity.id
_entity.type
_entity.pdbx_description
1 polymer ?
#
loop_
_entity_poly.entity_id
_entity_poly.type
_entity_poly.pdbx_seq_one_letter_code
_entity_poly.pdbx_strand_id
1 'polypeptide(L)'
;MGFEAFLREYKGLLALLSVLATVNVMFAHRALLRLAQAEPQRLAAVGIRRIDWWPRCVLGVGRLGFTAAGHGLPLRTRVHFQAVAVTYVVLLALFAKAMVDVVGLVMR
;
A
#
# COMPACT_ATOMS: atom_id res chain seq x y z
N MET A 1 18.75 12.52 13.91
CA MET A 1 19.09 13.20 12.62
C MET A 1 17.96 14.16 12.30
N GLY A 2 18.23 15.40 11.90
CA GLY A 2 17.17 16.35 11.55
C GLY A 2 16.26 15.81 10.43
N PHE A 3 15.00 16.24 10.39
CA PHE A 3 14.04 15.86 9.34
C PHE A 3 14.60 16.12 7.92
N GLU A 4 15.32 17.23 7.75
CA GLU A 4 16.11 17.57 6.56
C GLU A 4 17.12 16.48 6.14
N ALA A 5 17.82 15.88 7.10
CA ALA A 5 18.81 14.84 6.85
C ALA A 5 18.14 13.52 6.43
N PHE A 6 17.02 13.16 7.09
CA PHE A 6 16.20 12.01 6.69
C PHE A 6 15.69 12.17 5.25
N LEU A 7 15.14 13.34 4.90
CA LEU A 7 14.67 13.59 3.54
C LEU A 7 15.80 13.49 2.51
N ARG A 8 17.01 13.95 2.85
CA ARG A 8 18.17 13.87 1.96
C ARG A 8 18.63 12.42 1.77
N GLU A 9 18.67 11.64 2.84
CA GLU A 9 19.07 10.23 2.83
C GLU A 9 18.10 9.36 2.02
N TYR A 10 16.78 9.56 2.20
CA TYR A 10 15.75 8.73 1.56
C TYR A 10 15.11 9.36 0.31
N LYS A 11 15.61 10.50 -0.20
CA LYS A 11 15.00 11.24 -1.33
C LYS A 11 14.72 10.34 -2.54
N GLY A 12 15.72 9.58 -2.97
CA GLY A 12 15.59 8.69 -4.14
C GLY A 12 14.56 7.59 -3.91
N LEU A 13 14.57 6.99 -2.71
CA LEU A 13 13.61 5.96 -2.34
C LEU A 13 12.18 6.51 -2.27
N LEU A 14 11.98 7.67 -1.64
CA LEU A 14 10.67 8.34 -1.55
C LEU A 14 10.13 8.72 -2.93
N ALA A 15 10.99 9.22 -3.84
CA ALA A 15 10.60 9.50 -5.22
C ALA A 15 10.16 8.22 -5.96
N LEU A 16 10.95 7.13 -5.83
CA LEU A 16 10.62 5.84 -6.44
C LEU A 16 9.30 5.28 -5.89
N LEU A 17 9.14 5.26 -4.56
CA LEU A 17 7.92 4.80 -3.91
C LEU A 17 6.70 5.65 -4.30
N SER A 18 6.87 6.96 -4.52
CA SER A 18 5.78 7.84 -4.95
C SER A 18 5.29 7.49 -6.35
N VAL A 19 6.22 7.24 -7.29
CA VAL A 19 5.88 6.79 -8.65
C VAL A 19 5.23 5.42 -8.63
N LEU A 20 5.82 4.47 -7.92
CA LEU A 20 5.29 3.11 -7.78
C LEU A 20 3.92 3.09 -7.11
N ALA A 21 3.73 3.86 -6.05
CA ALA A 21 2.44 4.01 -5.38
C ALA A 21 1.40 4.55 -6.36
N THR A 22 1.69 5.66 -7.05
CA THR A 22 0.74 6.30 -7.97
C THR A 22 0.28 5.34 -9.05
N VAL A 23 1.22 4.67 -9.72
CA VAL A 23 0.90 3.74 -10.81
C VAL A 23 0.13 2.52 -10.28
N ASN A 24 0.64 1.86 -9.23
CA ASN A 24 0.03 0.62 -8.74
C ASN A 24 -1.32 0.87 -8.07
N VAL A 25 -1.49 1.99 -7.36
CA VAL A 25 -2.78 2.39 -6.76
C VAL A 25 -3.81 2.64 -7.86
N MET A 26 -3.46 3.32 -8.96
CA MET A 26 -4.38 3.53 -10.08
C MET A 26 -4.85 2.21 -10.72
N PHE A 27 -3.91 1.29 -10.99
CA PHE A 27 -4.25 -0.03 -11.55
C PHE A 27 -5.05 -0.88 -10.57
N ALA A 28 -4.65 -0.90 -9.30
CA ALA A 28 -5.38 -1.60 -8.24
C ALA A 28 -6.79 -1.04 -8.07
N HIS A 29 -6.97 0.29 -8.15
CA HIS A 29 -8.29 0.93 -8.09
C HIS A 29 -9.22 0.40 -9.18
N ARG A 30 -8.75 0.44 -10.42
CA ARG A 30 -9.52 -0.02 -11.58
C ARG A 30 -9.84 -1.50 -11.48
N ALA A 31 -8.89 -2.32 -11.01
CA ALA A 31 -9.11 -3.74 -10.80
C ALA A 31 -10.13 -4.02 -9.69
N LEU A 32 -10.09 -3.28 -8.58
CA LEU A 32 -11.06 -3.39 -7.50
C LEU A 32 -12.47 -2.97 -7.95
N LEU A 33 -12.59 -1.91 -8.75
CA LEU A 33 -13.89 -1.50 -9.31
C LEU A 33 -14.48 -2.57 -10.22
N ARG A 34 -13.66 -3.17 -11.10
CA ARG A 34 -14.10 -4.30 -11.93
C ARG A 34 -14.50 -5.51 -11.08
N LEU A 35 -13.71 -5.82 -10.05
CA LEU A 35 -14.00 -6.93 -9.14
C LEU A 35 -15.27 -6.67 -8.30
N ALA A 36 -15.55 -5.42 -7.93
CA ALA A 36 -16.77 -5.04 -7.23
C ALA A 36 -18.02 -5.24 -8.10
N GLN A 37 -17.90 -5.02 -9.40
CA GLN A 37 -18.99 -5.25 -10.36
C GLN A 37 -19.19 -6.74 -10.66
N ALA A 38 -18.10 -7.50 -10.80
CA ALA A 38 -18.16 -8.91 -11.19
C ALA A 38 -18.45 -9.86 -10.00
N GLU A 39 -17.74 -9.68 -8.88
CA GLU A 39 -17.75 -10.59 -7.75
C GLU A 39 -17.65 -9.83 -6.41
N PRO A 40 -18.67 -9.02 -6.04
CA PRO A 40 -18.64 -8.20 -4.81
C PRO A 40 -18.43 -9.04 -3.54
N GLN A 41 -18.83 -10.31 -3.56
CA GLN A 41 -18.67 -11.26 -2.46
C GLN A 41 -17.20 -11.52 -2.12
N ARG A 42 -16.31 -11.57 -3.12
CA ARG A 42 -14.86 -11.74 -2.91
C ARG A 42 -14.24 -10.55 -2.18
N LEU A 43 -14.69 -9.32 -2.48
CA LEU A 43 -14.25 -8.13 -1.77
C LEU A 43 -14.70 -8.15 -0.31
N ALA A 44 -15.95 -8.54 -0.06
CA ALA A 44 -16.47 -8.69 1.29
C ALA A 44 -15.69 -9.74 2.10
N ALA A 45 -15.30 -10.87 1.48
CA ALA A 45 -14.53 -11.93 2.12
C ALA A 45 -13.15 -11.47 2.62
N VAL A 46 -12.52 -10.49 1.96
CA VAL A 46 -11.25 -9.90 2.42
C VAL A 46 -11.44 -8.68 3.34
N GLY A 47 -12.69 -8.30 3.62
CA GLY A 47 -13.04 -7.17 4.50
C GLY A 47 -13.19 -5.83 3.77
N ILE A 48 -13.21 -5.82 2.43
CA ILE A 48 -13.44 -4.60 1.63
C ILE A 48 -14.95 -4.42 1.44
N ARG A 49 -15.54 -3.50 2.22
CA ARG A 49 -16.96 -3.10 2.05
C ARG A 49 -17.12 -1.92 1.10
N ARG A 50 -16.16 -1.00 1.10
CA ARG A 50 -16.07 0.15 0.22
C ARG A 50 -14.62 0.29 -0.22
N ILE A 51 -14.41 0.73 -1.46
CA ILE A 51 -13.06 1.04 -1.95
C ILE A 51 -12.71 2.44 -1.46
N ASP A 52 -12.34 2.52 -0.19
CA ASP A 52 -11.75 3.69 0.44
C ASP A 52 -10.28 3.36 0.73
N TRP A 53 -9.32 4.21 0.38
CA TRP A 53 -7.88 3.89 0.54
C TRP A 53 -7.41 3.91 2.02
N TRP A 54 -8.32 3.55 2.92
CA TRP A 54 -8.07 3.36 4.33
C TRP A 54 -7.24 2.09 4.57
N PRO A 55 -6.54 2.02 5.72
CA PRO A 55 -5.68 0.88 6.06
C PRO A 55 -6.39 -0.47 5.91
N ARG A 56 -7.69 -0.56 6.26
CA ARG A 56 -8.49 -1.79 6.09
C ARG A 56 -8.61 -2.24 4.63
N CYS A 57 -8.82 -1.32 3.71
CA CYS A 57 -8.88 -1.64 2.28
C CYS A 57 -7.52 -2.07 1.75
N VAL A 58 -6.45 -1.37 2.15
CA VAL A 58 -5.07 -1.74 1.78
C VAL A 58 -4.71 -3.14 2.30
N LEU A 59 -5.13 -3.48 3.51
CA LEU A 59 -4.99 -4.83 4.06
C LEU A 59 -5.78 -5.86 3.24
N GLY A 60 -7.01 -5.54 2.84
CA GLY A 60 -7.82 -6.37 1.95
C GLY A 60 -7.16 -6.59 0.59
N VAL A 61 -6.58 -5.53 0.00
CA VAL A 61 -5.78 -5.59 -1.23
C VAL A 61 -4.56 -6.50 -1.03
N GLY A 62 -3.85 -6.36 0.09
CA GLY A 62 -2.75 -7.26 0.45
C GLY A 62 -3.20 -8.71 0.54
N ARG A 63 -4.35 -8.99 1.14
CA ARG A 63 -4.93 -10.35 1.19
C ARG A 63 -5.22 -10.89 -0.21
N LEU A 64 -5.80 -10.08 -1.11
CA LEU A 64 -6.02 -10.48 -2.51
C LEU A 64 -4.70 -10.69 -3.27
N GLY A 65 -3.64 -9.96 -2.93
CA GLY A 65 -2.32 -10.14 -3.55
C GLY A 65 -1.61 -11.43 -3.11
N PHE A 66 -1.57 -11.68 -1.79
CA PHE A 66 -0.68 -12.67 -1.18
C PHE A 66 -1.36 -13.99 -0.80
N THR A 67 -2.68 -14.03 -0.65
CA THR A 67 -3.38 -15.21 -0.13
C THR A 67 -4.21 -15.93 -1.20
N ALA A 68 -4.78 -17.07 -0.83
CA ALA A 68 -5.73 -17.81 -1.66
C ALA A 68 -7.01 -17.02 -1.98
N ALA A 69 -7.33 -15.93 -1.26
CA ALA A 69 -8.48 -15.08 -1.58
C ALA A 69 -8.38 -14.41 -2.95
N GLY A 70 -7.17 -14.22 -3.47
CA GLY A 70 -6.94 -13.75 -4.84
C GLY A 70 -6.77 -14.85 -5.89
N HIS A 71 -6.98 -16.12 -5.51
CA HIS A 71 -6.85 -17.23 -6.44
C HIS A 71 -7.93 -17.14 -7.53
N GLY A 72 -7.52 -17.15 -8.79
CA GLY A 72 -8.40 -16.89 -9.95
C GLY A 72 -8.40 -15.44 -10.44
N LEU A 73 -7.73 -14.50 -9.75
CA LEU A 73 -7.47 -13.18 -10.31
C LEU A 73 -6.36 -13.26 -11.39
N PRO A 74 -6.42 -12.40 -12.42
CA PRO A 74 -5.33 -12.27 -13.39
C PRO A 74 -4.00 -11.99 -12.69
N LEU A 75 -2.93 -12.64 -13.15
CA LEU A 75 -1.59 -12.49 -12.54
C LEU A 75 -1.16 -11.02 -12.46
N ARG A 76 -1.42 -10.23 -13.51
CA ARG A 76 -1.13 -8.78 -13.51
C ARG A 76 -1.84 -8.04 -12.38
N THR A 77 -3.11 -8.34 -12.13
CA THR A 77 -3.89 -7.75 -11.02
C THR A 77 -3.27 -8.12 -9.68
N ARG A 78 -2.88 -9.39 -9.49
CA ARG A 78 -2.22 -9.84 -8.26
C ARG A 78 -0.90 -9.11 -8.02
N VAL A 79 -0.09 -8.92 -9.06
CA VAL A 79 1.18 -8.18 -8.98
C VAL A 79 0.94 -6.74 -8.54
N HIS A 80 -0.05 -6.04 -9.09
CA HIS A 80 -0.38 -4.68 -8.65
C HIS A 80 -0.85 -4.63 -7.19
N PHE A 81 -1.66 -5.59 -6.75
CA PHE A 81 -2.09 -5.68 -5.34
C PHE A 81 -0.92 -5.95 -4.39
N GLN A 82 -0.01 -6.84 -4.76
CA GLN A 82 1.22 -7.08 -4.01
C GLN A 82 2.09 -5.82 -3.96
N ALA A 83 2.27 -5.12 -5.08
CA ALA A 83 3.05 -3.89 -5.15
C ALA A 83 2.46 -2.78 -4.26
N VAL A 84 1.13 -2.60 -4.25
CA VAL A 84 0.45 -1.66 -3.34
C VAL A 84 0.73 -2.02 -1.89
N ALA A 85 0.55 -3.29 -1.52
CA ALA A 85 0.75 -3.74 -0.15
C ALA A 85 2.21 -3.58 0.32
N VAL A 86 3.19 -3.97 -0.51
CA VAL A 86 4.62 -3.79 -0.19
C VAL A 86 4.97 -2.31 -0.08
N THR A 87 4.56 -1.49 -1.04
CA THR A 87 4.81 -0.04 -1.01
C THR A 87 4.25 0.60 0.25
N TYR A 88 3.04 0.20 0.66
CA TYR A 88 2.41 0.68 1.88
C TYR A 88 3.20 0.30 3.14
N VAL A 89 3.67 -0.96 3.23
CA VAL A 89 4.49 -1.42 4.37
C VAL A 89 5.81 -0.66 4.44
N VAL A 90 6.48 -0.44 3.32
CA VAL A 90 7.73 0.33 3.27
C VAL A 90 7.51 1.77 3.70
N LEU A 91 6.45 2.43 3.22
CA LEU A 91 6.09 3.79 3.64
C LEU A 91 5.81 3.86 5.14
N LEU A 92 5.11 2.86 5.70
CA LEU A 92 4.83 2.81 7.13
C LEU A 92 6.10 2.63 7.97
N ALA A 93 7.05 1.81 7.51
CA ALA A 93 8.34 1.62 8.16
C ALA A 93 9.19 2.90 8.13
N LEU A 94 9.22 3.60 6.99
CA LEU A 94 9.91 4.90 6.85
C LEU A 94 9.28 5.95 7.76
N PHE A 95 7.94 5.99 7.83
CA PHE A 95 7.23 6.89 8.73
C PHE A 95 7.56 6.61 10.20
N ALA A 96 7.54 5.34 10.61
CA ALA A 96 7.90 4.94 11.97
C ALA A 96 9.35 5.33 12.32
N LYS A 97 10.29 5.12 11.39
CA LYS A 97 11.68 5.55 11.57
C LYS A 97 11.80 7.07 11.72
N ALA A 98 11.13 7.83 10.85
CA ALA A 98 11.11 9.30 10.96
C ALA A 98 10.56 9.78 12.31
N MET A 99 9.49 9.15 12.81
CA MET A 99 8.92 9.47 14.14
C MET A 99 9.92 9.21 15.28
N VAL A 100 10.63 8.08 15.26
CA VAL A 100 11.65 7.76 16.27
C VAL A 100 12.79 8.79 16.23
N ASP A 101 13.25 9.16 15.03
CA ASP A 101 14.33 10.14 14.86
C ASP A 101 13.92 11.55 15.35
N VAL A 102 12.65 11.93 15.15
CA VAL A 102 12.09 13.21 15.65
C VAL A 102 11.91 13.19 17.16
N VAL A 103 11.34 12.12 17.74
CA VAL A 103 11.16 12.00 19.20
C VAL A 103 12.53 12.03 19.90
N GLY A 104 13.53 11.33 19.36
CA GLY A 104 14.89 11.36 19.91
C GLY A 104 15.58 12.72 19.81
N LEU A 105 15.12 13.63 18.95
CA LEU A 105 15.56 15.01 18.91
C LEU A 105 14.85 15.90 19.92
N VAL A 106 13.55 15.69 20.13
CA VAL A 106 12.75 16.48 21.10
C VAL A 106 13.09 16.12 22.54
N MET A 107 13.48 14.88 22.80
CA MET A 107 13.86 14.40 24.15
C MET A 107 15.32 14.68 24.54
N ARG A 108 16.09 15.35 23.67
CA ARG A 108 17.47 15.81 23.94
C ARG A 108 17.47 17.32 24.17
#